data_AF-A0A0S7BL02-F1
#
_entry.id   AF-A0A0S7BL02-F1
#
_cell.length_a   1.000
_cell.length_b   1.000
_cell.length_c   1.000
_cell.angle_alpha   90.00
_cell.angle_beta   90.00
_cell.angle_gamma   90.00
#
_symmetry.space_group_name_H-M   'P 1'
#
loop_
_entity.id
_entity.type
_entity.pdbx_description
1 polymer ?
#
loop_
_entity_poly.entity_id
_entity_poly.type
_entity_poly.pdbx_seq_one_letter_code
_entity_poly.pdbx_strand_id
1 'polypeptide(L)'
;MKTIVIQLDLHDDLISVRDKMVWSKAQRILLVWPDERRPHLDRKYDLVSLQRQAISLGAQLGLVTRDQEVIANARELGVVIFRSEKQAQRSRWQRTRTQKRFHRRELDPERVKTLKEASGNVNPRAFRLGWSRLAVFSAGVIAVLAMSVFLLPGATVRIEPVQQDQSLSMIVKADPGLTSPSLSGVVPAEKVSTVVEVQGQIPCSGKTSIPDRKAWGSITLTNLTDRSLDLPAGSVVSTLNPDEQRFETSRSVQLSAGAGQTVDVEVQALAGGSAGNVAAETVKAMEGSFGPDLVVTNPEAFSGGSDLNVPSVAQSDYDRLRRQLMAELKANAQTDLEFSLGGGKNLLTDTLSMGNHIEETVSPEVGSPGDTLTLNLRAEFDALAVDSQDVQRVVVAALDASLPAGQLAMPSSLSITPESRMTQSVEGRIEWTVNAHRKTISDLPREILLKAVLGRRPDAAVRNLGEILKLENPPQIELTPSWWFWMPSLGFRIQFEVQ
;
A
#
# COMPACT_ATOMS: atom_id res chain seq x y z
N MET A 1 34.51 66.55 20.78
CA MET A 1 34.82 65.69 19.60
C MET A 1 34.76 64.24 20.05
N LYS A 2 33.86 63.43 19.47
CA LYS A 2 33.73 62.01 19.84
C LYS A 2 34.91 61.23 19.23
N THR A 3 35.61 60.45 20.05
CA THR A 3 36.72 59.59 19.63
C THR A 3 36.21 58.15 19.59
N ILE A 4 36.35 57.50 18.44
CA ILE A 4 36.03 56.08 18.30
C ILE A 4 37.32 55.26 18.43
N VAL A 5 37.25 54.20 19.21
CA VAL A 5 38.36 53.28 19.44
C VAL A 5 38.08 52.03 18.61
N ILE A 6 39.02 51.68 17.74
CA ILE A 6 38.99 50.45 16.94
C ILE A 6 40.14 49.59 17.44
N GLN A 7 39.80 48.49 18.09
CA GLN A 7 40.76 47.48 18.50
C GLN A 7 41.05 46.57 17.31
N LEU A 8 42.33 46.45 16.97
CA LEU A 8 42.78 45.60 15.88
C LEU A 8 42.94 44.17 16.38
N ASP A 9 42.44 43.22 15.60
CA ASP A 9 42.61 41.80 15.85
C ASP A 9 43.82 41.25 15.09
N LEU A 10 44.26 40.04 15.45
CA LEU A 10 45.45 39.38 14.90
C LEU A 10 45.40 39.19 13.38
N HIS A 11 44.19 39.02 12.84
CA HIS A 11 43.94 38.75 11.43
C HIS A 11 43.49 39.99 10.65
N ASP A 12 43.46 41.17 11.28
CA ASP A 12 43.07 42.40 10.59
C ASP A 12 44.16 42.80 9.58
N ASP A 13 43.78 42.84 8.31
CA ASP A 13 44.59 43.35 7.21
C ASP A 13 44.23 44.80 6.86
N LEU A 14 44.99 45.42 5.96
CA LEU A 14 44.81 46.83 5.58
C LEU A 14 43.39 47.13 5.09
N ILE A 15 42.76 46.17 4.39
CA ILE A 15 41.43 46.33 3.81
C ILE A 15 40.39 46.32 4.95
N SER A 16 40.48 45.36 5.86
CA SER A 16 39.58 45.21 7.00
C SER A 16 39.62 46.43 7.91
N VAL A 17 40.82 46.95 8.22
CA VAL A 17 40.95 48.16 9.05
C VAL A 17 40.37 49.38 8.35
N ARG A 18 40.57 49.52 7.03
CA ARG A 18 39.99 50.64 6.27
C ARG A 18 38.47 50.61 6.28
N ASP A 19 37.87 49.44 6.13
CA ASP A 19 36.41 49.32 6.15
C ASP A 19 35.85 49.65 7.55
N LYS A 20 36.49 49.13 8.61
CA LYS A 20 36.17 49.52 10.01
C LYS A 20 36.26 51.04 10.22
N MET A 21 37.25 51.70 9.62
CA MET A 21 37.38 53.17 9.68
C MET A 21 36.25 53.88 8.92
N VAL A 22 35.83 53.41 7.75
CA VAL A 22 34.75 54.00 6.95
C VAL A 22 33.42 53.95 7.71
N TRP A 23 33.15 52.84 8.39
CA TRP A 23 31.93 52.68 9.18
C TRP A 23 31.92 53.57 10.43
N SER A 24 33.10 54.02 10.86
CA SER A 24 33.27 54.85 12.04
C SER A 24 32.98 56.33 11.72
N LYS A 25 31.74 56.78 11.96
CA LYS A 25 31.31 58.19 11.75
C LYS A 25 31.82 59.12 12.87
N ALA A 26 33.12 59.15 13.13
CA ALA A 26 33.73 59.95 14.18
C ALA A 26 34.84 60.87 13.66
N GLN A 27 34.98 62.03 14.29
CA GLN A 27 36.01 63.01 13.94
C GLN A 27 37.43 62.59 14.40
N ARG A 28 37.55 61.64 15.33
CA ARG A 28 38.81 61.09 15.80
C ARG A 28 38.72 59.57 15.83
N ILE A 29 39.65 58.91 15.14
CA ILE A 29 39.76 57.46 15.04
C ILE A 29 41.05 57.04 15.71
N LEU A 30 40.92 56.24 16.77
CA LEU A 30 42.03 55.68 17.52
C LEU A 30 42.15 54.19 17.17
N LEU A 31 43.27 53.80 16.57
CA LEU A 31 43.56 52.39 16.30
C LEU A 31 44.44 51.83 17.43
N VAL A 32 44.01 50.71 18.02
CA VAL A 32 44.72 50.07 19.13
C VAL A 32 45.28 48.74 18.63
N TRP A 33 46.61 48.62 18.63
CA TRP A 33 47.29 47.37 18.29
C TRP A 33 47.19 46.37 19.45
N PRO A 34 47.05 45.07 19.15
CA PRO A 34 47.04 44.02 20.17
C PRO A 34 48.44 43.87 20.81
N ASP A 35 48.46 43.60 22.12
CA ASP A 35 49.69 43.54 22.94
C ASP A 35 50.52 42.27 22.71
N GLU A 36 49.89 41.15 22.30
CA GLU A 36 50.50 39.82 22.39
C GLU A 36 51.05 39.26 21.06
N ARG A 37 50.62 39.78 19.89
CA ARG A 37 51.12 39.35 18.55
C ARG A 37 50.80 40.39 17.46
N ARG A 38 51.70 40.53 16.47
CA ARG A 38 51.66 41.61 15.46
C ARG A 38 50.66 41.33 14.34
N PRO A 39 49.70 42.24 14.04
CA PRO A 39 48.95 42.18 12.77
C PRO A 39 49.88 42.56 11.61
N HIS A 40 49.58 42.08 10.39
CA HIS A 40 50.36 42.35 9.17
C HIS A 40 50.20 43.81 8.66
N LEU A 41 50.54 44.79 9.50
CA LEU A 41 50.38 46.23 9.30
C LEU A 41 51.62 47.03 9.74
N ASP A 42 52.80 46.42 9.66
CA ASP A 42 54.10 47.00 10.04
C ASP A 42 54.71 47.89 8.94
N ARG A 43 54.31 47.67 7.69
CA ARG A 43 54.88 48.39 6.55
C ARG A 43 54.46 49.86 6.56
N LYS A 44 55.42 50.72 6.25
CA LYS A 44 55.21 52.17 6.11
C LYS A 44 54.08 52.53 5.13
N TYR A 45 53.93 51.75 4.05
CA TYR A 45 52.88 51.97 3.05
C TYR A 45 51.47 51.80 3.64
N ASP A 46 51.28 50.87 4.57
CA ASP A 46 49.99 50.55 5.16
C ASP A 46 49.53 51.71 6.06
N LEU A 47 50.45 52.26 6.86
CA LEU A 47 50.19 53.46 7.68
C LEU A 47 49.91 54.70 6.81
N VAL A 48 50.59 54.88 5.67
CA VAL A 48 50.26 55.95 4.70
C VAL A 48 48.85 55.77 4.16
N SER A 49 48.48 54.53 3.84
CA SER A 49 47.14 54.19 3.35
C SER A 49 46.05 54.49 4.39
N LEU A 50 46.27 54.15 5.66
CA LEU A 50 45.34 54.44 6.76
C LEU A 50 45.25 55.94 7.04
N GLN A 51 46.38 56.66 7.02
CA GLN A 51 46.40 58.11 7.20
C GLN A 51 45.61 58.82 6.10
N ARG A 52 45.79 58.43 4.83
CA ARG A 52 45.02 58.98 3.70
C ARG A 52 43.52 58.71 3.85
N GLN A 53 43.15 57.52 4.31
CA GLN A 53 41.75 57.17 4.55
C GLN A 53 41.13 57.99 5.69
N ALA A 54 41.87 58.21 6.78
CA ALA A 54 41.39 59.10 7.84
C ALA A 54 41.20 60.53 7.33
N ILE A 55 42.11 61.03 6.49
CA ILE A 55 42.01 62.36 5.89
C ILE A 55 40.81 62.47 4.95
N SER A 56 40.54 61.46 4.11
CA SER A 56 39.38 61.47 3.22
C SER A 56 38.05 61.44 3.97
N LEU A 57 38.00 60.76 5.13
CA LEU A 57 36.85 60.74 6.03
C LEU A 57 36.72 62.04 6.88
N GLY A 58 37.65 62.99 6.75
CA GLY A 58 37.68 64.20 7.58
C GLY A 58 38.04 63.95 9.05
N ALA A 59 38.54 62.76 9.37
CA ALA A 59 38.89 62.34 10.72
C ALA A 59 40.37 62.57 11.04
N GLN A 60 40.69 62.66 12.32
CA GLN A 60 42.06 62.60 12.83
C GLN A 60 42.40 61.15 13.18
N LEU A 61 43.61 60.69 12.83
CA LEU A 61 44.11 59.36 13.15
C LEU A 61 45.11 59.40 14.31
N GLY A 62 44.95 58.49 15.26
CA GLY A 62 45.86 58.29 16.39
C GLY A 62 46.07 56.80 16.61
N LEU A 63 47.24 56.43 17.13
CA LEU A 63 47.63 55.03 17.32
C LEU A 63 47.95 54.76 18.80
N VAL A 64 47.55 53.61 19.30
CA VAL A 64 48.05 53.01 20.55
C VAL A 64 48.76 51.72 20.17
N THR A 65 50.07 51.70 20.29
CA THR A 65 50.88 50.51 19.99
C THR A 65 52.16 50.54 20.83
N ARG A 66 52.69 49.35 21.14
CA ARG A 66 54.00 49.16 21.77
C ARG A 66 55.08 48.76 20.76
N ASP A 67 54.72 48.53 19.50
CA ASP A 67 55.66 48.10 18.46
C ASP A 67 56.56 49.26 18.00
N GLN A 68 57.87 49.07 18.13
CA GLN A 68 58.87 50.09 17.80
C GLN A 68 58.89 50.46 16.31
N GLU A 69 58.63 49.51 15.41
CA GLU A 69 58.66 49.78 13.96
C GLU A 69 57.44 50.61 13.53
N VAL A 70 56.25 50.25 14.04
CA VAL A 70 55.02 51.01 13.80
C VAL A 70 55.14 52.41 14.41
N ILE A 71 55.73 52.54 15.60
CA ILE A 71 56.00 53.84 16.24
C ILE A 71 56.95 54.69 15.39
N ALA A 72 58.03 54.11 14.86
CA ALA A 72 58.98 54.82 14.02
C ALA A 72 58.33 55.32 12.73
N ASN A 73 57.60 54.46 12.03
CA ASN A 73 56.88 54.81 10.81
C ASN A 73 55.78 55.86 11.05
N ALA A 74 55.02 55.72 12.14
CA ALA A 74 53.96 56.67 12.51
C ALA A 74 54.51 58.06 12.86
N ARG A 75 55.64 58.13 13.57
CA ARG A 75 56.32 59.41 13.86
C ARG A 75 56.81 60.07 12.59
N GLU A 76 57.36 59.32 11.63
CA GLU A 76 57.81 59.87 10.36
C GLU A 76 56.65 60.47 9.54
N LEU A 77 55.47 59.87 9.65
CA LEU A 77 54.23 60.33 9.01
C LEU A 77 53.49 61.43 9.79
N GLY A 78 53.99 61.81 10.98
CA GLY A 78 53.35 62.82 11.83
C GLY A 78 52.02 62.39 12.45
N VAL A 79 51.79 61.08 12.61
CA VAL A 79 50.61 60.51 13.29
C VAL A 79 50.84 60.53 14.81
N VAL A 80 49.83 60.92 15.59
CA VAL A 80 49.94 61.01 17.05
C VAL A 80 49.88 59.62 17.68
N ILE A 81 50.79 59.34 18.61
CA ILE A 81 50.88 58.06 19.31
C ILE A 81 50.55 58.27 20.78
N PHE A 82 49.68 57.42 21.32
CA PHE A 82 49.26 57.45 22.72
C PHE A 82 49.68 56.16 23.43
N ARG A 83 49.94 56.24 24.74
CA ARG A 83 50.30 55.07 25.55
C ARG A 83 49.09 54.25 26.00
N SER A 84 47.90 54.85 26.00
CA SER A 84 46.64 54.20 26.37
C SER A 84 45.44 54.89 25.74
N GLU A 85 44.33 54.17 25.63
CA GLU A 85 43.05 54.70 25.13
C GLU A 85 42.54 55.90 25.96
N LYS A 86 42.66 55.82 27.30
CA LYS A 86 42.27 56.90 28.21
C LYS A 86 43.07 58.19 27.98
N GLN A 87 44.36 58.07 27.65
CA GLN A 87 45.20 59.22 27.31
C GLN A 87 44.76 59.87 25.99
N ALA A 88 44.42 59.06 24.99
CA ALA A 88 43.99 59.54 23.69
C ALA A 88 42.69 60.36 23.77
N GLN A 89 41.75 59.97 24.63
CA GLN A 89 40.48 60.71 24.77
C GLN A 89 40.63 62.05 25.49
N ARG A 90 41.54 62.15 26.47
CA ARG A 90 41.75 63.37 27.28
C ARG A 90 42.71 64.38 26.63
N SER A 91 43.60 63.91 25.77
CA SER A 91 44.64 64.75 25.16
C SER A 91 44.13 65.53 23.93
N ARG A 92 44.72 66.70 23.66
CA ARG A 92 44.47 67.42 22.40
C ARG A 92 45.32 66.79 21.28
N TRP A 93 44.67 66.29 20.23
CA TRP A 93 45.34 65.68 19.06
C TRP A 93 45.93 66.78 18.18
N GLN A 94 47.19 67.13 18.38
CA GLN A 94 47.88 68.11 17.53
C GLN A 94 48.42 67.42 16.27
N ARG A 95 47.97 67.85 15.10
CA ARG A 95 48.59 67.45 13.83
C ARG A 95 49.92 68.18 13.69
N THR A 96 51.04 67.47 13.76
CA THR A 96 52.32 68.01 13.33
C THR A 96 52.25 68.17 11.81
N ARG A 97 52.11 69.42 11.34
CA ARG A 97 51.96 69.74 9.91
C ARG A 97 53.32 69.65 9.23
N THR A 98 53.90 68.46 9.14
CA THR A 98 55.16 68.23 8.41
C THR A 98 54.83 68.11 6.93
N GLN A 99 54.62 69.24 6.25
CA GLN A 99 54.64 69.28 4.79
C GLN A 99 56.08 69.01 4.31
N LYS A 100 56.48 67.75 4.16
CA LYS A 100 57.59 67.43 3.26
C LYS A 100 57.04 67.60 1.84
N ARG A 101 57.39 68.72 1.19
CA ARG A 101 57.25 68.89 -0.25
C ARG A 101 57.90 67.66 -0.92
N PHE A 102 57.11 66.85 -1.61
CA PHE A 102 57.65 65.91 -2.58
C PHE A 102 58.32 66.74 -3.66
N HIS A 103 59.64 66.91 -3.56
CA HIS A 103 60.42 67.29 -4.73
C HIS A 103 60.26 66.15 -5.73
N ARG A 104 59.56 66.41 -6.84
CA ARG A 104 59.67 65.62 -8.04
C ARG A 104 61.15 65.69 -8.43
N ARG A 105 61.92 64.69 -8.02
CA ARG A 105 63.33 64.58 -8.40
C ARG A 105 63.31 64.35 -9.91
N GLU A 106 63.69 65.37 -10.67
CA GLU A 106 63.95 65.20 -12.10
C GLU A 106 64.92 64.02 -12.25
N LEU A 107 64.54 63.05 -13.07
CA LEU A 107 65.44 61.97 -13.46
C LEU A 107 66.55 62.61 -14.28
N ASP A 108 67.69 62.81 -13.63
CA ASP A 108 68.93 63.24 -14.25
C ASP A 108 69.42 62.13 -15.22
N PRO A 109 69.39 62.36 -16.55
CA PRO A 109 69.71 61.33 -17.54
C PRO A 109 71.16 60.84 -17.46
N GLU A 110 72.06 61.59 -16.81
CA GLU A 110 73.47 61.20 -16.62
C GLU A 110 73.66 60.13 -15.53
N ARG A 111 72.80 60.12 -14.49
CA ARG A 111 72.81 59.05 -13.47
C ARG A 111 72.30 57.70 -13.99
N VAL A 112 71.47 57.71 -15.03
CA VAL A 112 71.00 56.49 -15.68
C VAL A 112 72.12 55.84 -16.53
N LYS A 113 73.02 56.64 -17.11
CA LYS A 113 74.20 56.13 -17.84
C LYS A 113 75.22 55.48 -16.90
N THR A 114 75.52 56.12 -15.77
CA THR A 114 76.50 55.59 -14.80
C THR A 114 76.02 54.32 -14.09
N LEU A 115 74.70 54.13 -13.89
CA LEU A 115 74.14 52.86 -13.42
C LEU A 115 74.18 51.75 -14.48
N LYS A 116 74.13 52.11 -15.77
CA LYS A 116 74.26 51.17 -16.89
C LYS A 116 75.70 50.70 -17.09
N GLU A 117 76.67 51.56 -16.78
CA GLU A 117 78.11 51.23 -16.83
C GLU A 117 78.58 50.48 -15.57
N ALA A 118 77.92 50.67 -14.42
CA ALA A 118 78.16 49.89 -13.20
C ALA A 118 77.50 48.48 -13.23
N SER A 119 76.49 48.26 -14.07
CA SER A 119 75.95 46.91 -14.33
C SER A 119 76.76 46.23 -15.44
N GLY A 120 77.90 45.65 -15.06
CA GLY A 120 78.72 44.85 -15.96
C GLY A 120 77.89 43.83 -16.75
N ASN A 121 78.23 43.70 -18.03
CA ASN A 121 77.67 42.75 -19.00
C ASN A 121 77.63 41.32 -18.43
N VAL A 122 76.54 40.96 -17.74
CA VAL A 122 76.14 39.56 -17.62
C VAL A 122 75.36 39.25 -18.88
N ASN A 123 76.06 38.84 -19.93
CA ASN A 123 75.44 38.16 -21.07
C ASN A 123 74.68 36.94 -20.51
N PRO A 124 73.34 36.91 -20.47
CA PRO A 124 72.68 35.65 -20.22
C PRO A 124 72.95 34.80 -21.46
N ARG A 125 73.54 33.63 -21.28
CA ARG A 125 73.64 32.58 -22.29
C ARG A 125 72.23 32.08 -22.66
N ALA A 126 71.40 32.93 -23.27
CA ALA A 126 69.99 32.68 -23.54
C ALA A 126 69.80 31.70 -24.71
N PHE A 127 70.81 31.52 -25.57
CA PHE A 127 70.67 30.70 -26.77
C PHE A 127 70.77 29.18 -26.52
N ARG A 128 71.44 28.73 -25.44
CA ARG A 128 71.48 27.30 -25.06
C ARG A 128 70.36 26.85 -24.12
N LEU A 129 69.60 27.78 -23.52
CA LEU A 129 68.48 27.47 -22.63
C LEU A 129 67.11 27.45 -23.35
N GLY A 130 67.03 27.88 -24.61
CA GLY A 130 65.78 27.83 -25.38
C GLY A 130 65.34 26.41 -25.70
N TRP A 131 66.25 25.60 -26.25
CA TRP A 131 65.96 24.22 -26.64
C TRP A 131 65.69 23.29 -25.46
N SER A 132 66.34 23.49 -24.30
CA SER A 132 66.06 22.71 -23.09
C SER A 132 64.72 23.07 -22.47
N ARG A 133 64.33 24.37 -22.47
CA ARG A 133 62.98 24.79 -22.05
C ARG A 133 61.90 24.26 -23.00
N LEU A 134 62.16 24.28 -24.31
CA LEU A 134 61.27 23.69 -25.30
C LEU A 134 61.14 22.17 -25.06
N ALA A 135 62.24 21.46 -24.84
CA ALA A 135 62.23 20.02 -24.56
C ALA A 135 61.47 19.69 -23.27
N VAL A 136 61.66 20.44 -22.18
CA VAL A 136 60.92 20.23 -20.92
C VAL A 136 59.43 20.56 -21.06
N PHE A 137 59.09 21.65 -21.77
CA PHE A 137 57.70 22.00 -22.05
C PHE A 137 57.01 20.96 -22.94
N SER A 138 57.66 20.54 -24.04
CA SER A 138 57.17 19.47 -24.90
C SER A 138 57.05 18.15 -24.14
N ALA A 139 57.99 17.81 -23.27
CA ALA A 139 57.90 16.62 -22.41
C ALA A 139 56.69 16.71 -21.45
N GLY A 140 56.43 17.88 -20.85
CA GLY A 140 55.25 18.11 -20.02
C GLY A 140 53.94 17.98 -20.80
N VAL A 141 53.86 18.57 -22.00
CA VAL A 141 52.68 18.47 -22.88
C VAL A 141 52.47 17.03 -23.34
N ILE A 142 53.53 16.31 -23.71
CA ILE A 142 53.46 14.89 -24.07
C ILE A 142 53.01 14.05 -22.87
N ALA A 143 53.47 14.34 -21.66
CA ALA A 143 53.03 13.63 -20.46
C ALA A 143 51.54 13.87 -20.17
N VAL A 144 51.04 15.10 -20.34
CA VAL A 144 49.61 15.43 -20.19
C VAL A 144 48.77 14.77 -21.29
N LEU A 145 49.24 14.79 -22.53
CA LEU A 145 48.56 14.11 -23.65
C LEU A 145 48.54 12.59 -23.47
N ALA A 146 49.66 12.00 -23.04
CA ALA A 146 49.73 10.58 -22.69
C ALA A 146 48.75 10.25 -21.56
N MET A 147 48.75 11.02 -20.48
CA MET A 147 47.80 10.84 -19.37
C MET A 147 46.34 10.94 -19.85
N SER A 148 46.05 11.90 -20.73
CA SER A 148 44.72 12.12 -21.30
C SER A 148 44.27 10.92 -22.14
N VAL A 149 45.17 10.33 -22.94
CA VAL A 149 44.92 9.12 -23.73
C VAL A 149 44.54 7.92 -22.86
N PHE A 150 45.09 7.81 -21.65
CA PHE A 150 44.77 6.71 -20.72
C PHE A 150 43.52 6.98 -19.85
N LEU A 151 43.24 8.23 -19.47
CA LEU A 151 42.20 8.55 -18.48
C LEU A 151 40.86 9.02 -19.05
N LEU A 152 40.85 9.57 -20.27
CA LEU A 152 39.65 10.10 -20.92
C LEU A 152 38.71 9.04 -21.51
N PRO A 153 39.17 7.96 -22.17
CA PRO A 153 38.25 7.08 -22.87
C PRO A 153 37.38 6.30 -21.89
N GLY A 154 36.08 6.34 -22.13
CA GLY A 154 35.03 5.54 -21.52
C GLY A 154 34.33 4.67 -22.55
N ALA A 155 33.72 3.58 -22.10
CA ALA A 155 32.93 2.74 -22.97
C ALA A 155 31.74 2.12 -22.21
N THR A 156 30.59 2.09 -22.86
CA THR A 156 29.40 1.38 -22.39
C THR A 156 29.16 0.19 -23.30
N VAL A 157 29.11 -1.00 -22.72
CA VAL A 157 28.88 -2.26 -23.43
C VAL A 157 27.51 -2.77 -23.01
N ARG A 158 26.56 -2.79 -23.95
CA ARG A 158 25.24 -3.39 -23.77
C ARG A 158 25.27 -4.83 -24.21
N ILE A 159 24.84 -5.73 -23.33
CA ILE A 159 24.88 -7.17 -23.52
C ILE A 159 23.47 -7.71 -23.34
N GLU A 160 23.02 -8.49 -24.34
CA GLU A 160 21.73 -9.20 -24.32
C GLU A 160 22.01 -10.71 -24.26
N PRO A 161 22.11 -11.30 -23.05
CA PRO A 161 22.35 -12.72 -22.89
C PRO A 161 21.11 -13.52 -23.31
N VAL A 162 21.33 -14.73 -23.81
CA VAL A 162 20.22 -15.66 -24.11
C VAL A 162 19.46 -15.96 -22.81
N GLN A 163 18.16 -15.66 -22.81
CA GLN A 163 17.27 -15.97 -21.71
C GLN A 163 16.89 -17.46 -21.75
N GLN A 164 16.95 -18.13 -20.60
CA GLN A 164 16.53 -19.52 -20.44
C GLN A 164 15.36 -19.63 -19.48
N ASP A 165 14.38 -20.42 -19.88
CA ASP A 165 13.20 -20.69 -19.08
C ASP A 165 13.52 -21.68 -17.96
N GLN A 166 13.22 -21.29 -16.72
CA GLN A 166 13.25 -22.15 -15.54
C GLN A 166 11.81 -22.35 -15.07
N SER A 167 11.35 -23.60 -15.05
CA SER A 167 10.07 -23.98 -14.49
C SER A 167 10.24 -24.92 -13.30
N LEU A 168 9.36 -24.76 -12.31
CA LEU A 168 9.29 -25.62 -11.14
C LEU A 168 7.83 -25.89 -10.80
N SER A 169 7.51 -27.17 -10.63
CA SER A 169 6.22 -27.60 -10.08
C SER A 169 6.44 -28.05 -8.64
N MET A 170 5.73 -27.44 -7.69
CA MET A 170 5.83 -27.79 -6.28
C MET A 170 4.47 -27.79 -5.58
N ILE A 171 4.36 -28.58 -4.53
CA ILE A 171 3.17 -28.62 -3.68
C ILE A 171 3.32 -27.55 -2.61
N VAL A 172 2.34 -26.65 -2.52
CA VAL A 172 2.22 -25.65 -1.46
C VAL A 172 1.14 -26.11 -0.49
N LYS A 173 1.41 -25.98 0.81
CA LYS A 173 0.49 -26.37 1.88
C LYS A 173 0.05 -25.15 2.68
N ALA A 174 -1.24 -24.92 2.82
CA ALA A 174 -1.81 -23.91 3.69
C ALA A 174 -2.11 -24.50 5.07
N ASP A 175 -1.59 -23.87 6.11
CA ASP A 175 -1.80 -24.26 7.51
C ASP A 175 -2.30 -23.07 8.34
N PRO A 176 -3.52 -23.14 8.92
CA PRO A 176 -4.06 -22.07 9.74
C PRO A 176 -3.41 -21.94 11.12
N GLY A 177 -2.61 -22.91 11.57
CA GLY A 177 -1.85 -22.85 12.81
C GLY A 177 -0.49 -22.14 12.68
N LEU A 178 -0.09 -21.77 11.46
CA LEU A 178 1.24 -21.21 11.18
C LEU A 178 1.17 -19.68 11.09
N THR A 179 2.12 -18.98 11.70
CA THR A 179 2.21 -17.49 11.64
C THR A 179 3.23 -16.97 10.63
N SER A 180 4.09 -17.82 10.08
CA SER A 180 5.13 -17.43 9.11
C SER A 180 5.41 -18.54 8.09
N PRO A 181 5.67 -18.21 6.82
CA PRO A 181 5.94 -19.21 5.79
C PRO A 181 7.22 -20.02 6.08
N SER A 182 7.17 -21.31 5.78
CA SER A 182 8.28 -22.25 5.89
C SER A 182 8.95 -22.48 4.53
N LEU A 183 10.29 -22.63 4.54
CA LEU A 183 11.08 -23.05 3.37
C LEU A 183 10.68 -24.43 2.82
N SER A 184 9.94 -25.23 3.60
CA SER A 184 9.46 -26.56 3.22
C SER A 184 8.18 -26.55 2.36
N GLY A 185 7.68 -25.38 1.95
CA GLY A 185 6.46 -25.31 1.13
C GLY A 185 5.16 -25.03 1.90
N VAL A 186 5.24 -24.62 3.18
CA VAL A 186 4.05 -24.39 4.02
C VAL A 186 3.82 -22.88 4.21
N VAL A 187 2.61 -22.40 3.97
CA VAL A 187 2.20 -21.00 4.11
C VAL A 187 1.12 -20.83 5.19
N PRO A 188 1.11 -19.72 5.93
CA PRO A 188 0.02 -19.33 6.82
C PRO A 188 -1.32 -19.24 6.08
N ALA A 189 -2.37 -19.75 6.71
CA ALA A 189 -3.73 -19.61 6.23
C ALA A 189 -4.57 -18.84 7.27
N GLU A 190 -5.37 -17.88 6.83
CA GLU A 190 -6.26 -17.15 7.70
C GLU A 190 -7.70 -17.59 7.46
N LYS A 191 -8.45 -17.84 8.55
CA LYS A 191 -9.89 -18.07 8.46
C LYS A 191 -10.61 -16.75 8.25
N VAL A 192 -11.38 -16.68 7.18
CA VAL A 192 -12.25 -15.55 6.85
C VAL A 192 -13.68 -16.03 6.76
N SER A 193 -14.60 -15.21 7.26
CA SER A 193 -16.03 -15.51 7.20
C SER A 193 -16.84 -14.33 6.67
N THR A 194 -17.97 -14.65 6.06
CA THR A 194 -18.96 -13.65 5.62
C THR A 194 -20.38 -14.19 5.83
N VAL A 195 -21.33 -13.28 6.06
CA VAL A 195 -22.75 -13.63 6.19
C VAL A 195 -23.49 -13.09 4.98
N VAL A 196 -24.15 -13.99 4.26
CA VAL A 196 -24.88 -13.67 3.04
C VAL A 196 -26.35 -14.01 3.20
N GLU A 197 -27.22 -13.20 2.61
CA GLU A 197 -28.66 -13.40 2.57
C GLU A 197 -29.15 -13.41 1.12
N VAL A 198 -30.01 -14.37 0.79
CA VAL A 198 -30.70 -14.47 -0.51
C VAL A 198 -32.18 -14.75 -0.30
N GLN A 199 -32.99 -14.24 -1.21
CA GLN A 199 -34.43 -14.47 -1.25
C GLN A 199 -34.84 -14.95 -2.63
N GLY A 200 -35.71 -15.97 -2.67
CA GLY A 200 -36.29 -16.47 -3.90
C GLY A 200 -37.76 -16.81 -3.78
N GLN A 201 -38.42 -16.90 -4.93
CA GLN A 201 -39.82 -17.28 -5.01
C GLN A 201 -40.11 -18.15 -6.24
N ILE A 202 -41.01 -19.11 -6.09
CA ILE A 202 -41.50 -19.96 -7.18
C ILE A 202 -43.01 -20.21 -7.07
N PRO A 203 -43.72 -20.47 -8.18
CA PRO A 203 -45.11 -20.90 -8.12
C PRO A 203 -45.23 -22.30 -7.50
N CYS A 204 -46.28 -22.50 -6.71
CA CYS A 204 -46.62 -23.77 -6.07
C CYS A 204 -47.23 -24.76 -7.07
N SER A 205 -46.79 -26.00 -7.02
CA SER A 205 -47.30 -27.10 -7.85
C SER A 205 -48.22 -28.07 -7.09
N GLY A 206 -48.17 -28.04 -5.76
CA GLY A 206 -49.00 -28.89 -4.91
C GLY A 206 -50.46 -28.45 -4.88
N LYS A 207 -51.31 -29.33 -4.37
CA LYS A 207 -52.73 -29.06 -4.12
C LYS A 207 -53.09 -29.52 -2.72
N THR A 208 -53.82 -28.70 -1.99
CA THR A 208 -54.38 -29.05 -0.70
C THR A 208 -55.88 -28.79 -0.71
N SER A 209 -56.60 -29.57 0.09
CA SER A 209 -58.05 -29.50 0.20
C SER A 209 -58.37 -28.70 1.45
N ILE A 210 -59.01 -27.54 1.30
CA ILE A 210 -59.47 -26.73 2.44
C ILE A 210 -60.99 -26.90 2.62
N PRO A 211 -61.49 -26.97 3.86
CA PRO A 211 -62.92 -27.00 4.12
C PRO A 211 -63.62 -25.74 3.58
N ASP A 212 -64.68 -25.91 2.77
CA ASP A 212 -65.39 -24.80 2.12
C ASP A 212 -66.84 -24.67 2.64
N ARG A 213 -67.75 -25.55 2.21
CA ARG A 213 -69.15 -25.51 2.66
C ARG A 213 -69.38 -26.41 3.85
N LYS A 214 -70.24 -25.96 4.77
CA LYS A 214 -70.72 -26.74 5.91
C LYS A 214 -71.81 -27.70 5.49
N ALA A 215 -71.77 -28.92 6.02
CA ALA A 215 -72.86 -29.87 5.88
C ALA A 215 -74.07 -29.44 6.71
N TRP A 216 -75.26 -29.82 6.25
CA TRP A 216 -76.53 -29.57 6.92
C TRP A 216 -77.42 -30.80 6.81
N GLY A 217 -78.39 -30.90 7.72
CA GLY A 217 -79.38 -31.96 7.72
C GLY A 217 -80.38 -31.80 8.85
N SER A 218 -81.20 -32.82 9.05
CA SER A 218 -82.23 -32.85 10.10
C SER A 218 -81.94 -33.98 11.10
N ILE A 219 -82.08 -33.67 12.39
CA ILE A 219 -82.06 -34.65 13.47
C ILE A 219 -83.44 -34.76 14.10
N THR A 220 -83.78 -35.96 14.56
CA THR A 220 -84.92 -36.23 15.41
C THR A 220 -84.44 -36.35 16.84
N LEU A 221 -84.94 -35.46 17.70
CA LEU A 221 -84.71 -35.49 19.14
C LEU A 221 -85.87 -36.23 19.81
N THR A 222 -85.56 -37.18 20.69
CA THR A 222 -86.57 -37.95 21.46
C THR A 222 -86.41 -37.67 22.94
N ASN A 223 -87.44 -37.14 23.59
CA ASN A 223 -87.45 -36.88 25.04
C ASN A 223 -87.56 -38.20 25.82
N LEU A 224 -86.69 -38.40 26.82
CA LEU A 224 -86.74 -39.57 27.72
C LEU A 224 -87.36 -39.25 29.09
N THR A 225 -87.81 -38.02 29.30
CA THR A 225 -88.33 -37.53 30.57
C THR A 225 -89.82 -37.16 30.51
N ASP A 226 -90.46 -37.07 31.67
CA ASP A 226 -91.86 -36.62 31.81
C ASP A 226 -92.00 -35.09 31.89
N ARG A 227 -90.92 -34.34 31.61
CA ARG A 227 -90.89 -32.87 31.65
C ARG A 227 -90.65 -32.32 30.25
N SER A 228 -91.12 -31.10 30.01
CA SER A 228 -90.77 -30.40 28.78
C SER A 228 -89.32 -29.93 28.86
N LEU A 229 -88.56 -30.11 27.77
CA LEU A 229 -87.16 -29.72 27.66
C LEU A 229 -87.04 -28.59 26.62
N ASP A 230 -86.45 -27.48 27.02
CA ASP A 230 -86.19 -26.34 26.14
C ASP A 230 -84.73 -26.37 25.70
N LEU A 231 -84.50 -26.78 24.46
CA LEU A 231 -83.17 -26.83 23.86
C LEU A 231 -82.86 -25.48 23.18
N PRO A 232 -81.83 -24.74 23.60
CA PRO A 232 -81.46 -23.48 22.95
C PRO A 232 -80.87 -23.72 21.55
N ALA A 233 -80.91 -22.68 20.71
CA ALA A 233 -80.14 -22.67 19.46
C ALA A 233 -78.63 -22.75 19.78
N GLY A 234 -77.86 -23.41 18.91
CA GLY A 234 -76.43 -23.64 19.12
C GLY A 234 -76.11 -24.83 20.03
N SER A 235 -77.09 -25.68 20.34
CA SER A 235 -76.83 -26.92 21.08
C SER A 235 -76.07 -27.90 20.20
N VAL A 236 -75.02 -28.54 20.74
CA VAL A 236 -74.08 -29.35 19.95
C VAL A 236 -74.44 -30.83 20.02
N VAL A 237 -74.51 -31.47 18.86
CA VAL A 237 -74.66 -32.92 18.69
C VAL A 237 -73.46 -33.46 17.93
N SER A 238 -73.08 -34.71 18.22
CA SER A 238 -71.90 -35.33 17.61
C SER A 238 -72.12 -36.78 17.18
N THR A 239 -71.24 -37.23 16.28
CA THR A 239 -71.15 -38.63 15.86
C THR A 239 -70.39 -39.46 16.89
N LEU A 240 -70.71 -40.75 16.99
CA LEU A 240 -69.99 -41.70 17.86
C LEU A 240 -68.79 -42.37 17.18
N ASN A 241 -68.31 -41.80 16.06
CA ASN A 241 -67.20 -42.34 15.27
C ASN A 241 -65.84 -41.82 15.79
N PRO A 242 -64.71 -42.50 15.47
CA PRO A 242 -63.37 -42.05 15.85
C PRO A 242 -63.04 -40.62 15.37
N ASP A 243 -63.58 -40.26 14.21
CA ASP A 243 -63.53 -38.90 13.65
C ASP A 243 -64.80 -38.15 14.05
N GLU A 244 -64.86 -37.70 15.31
CA GLU A 244 -66.00 -36.97 15.88
C GLU A 244 -66.34 -35.75 15.02
N GLN A 245 -67.53 -35.75 14.42
CA GLN A 245 -68.08 -34.61 13.69
C GLN A 245 -69.14 -33.94 14.56
N ARG A 246 -69.03 -32.62 14.70
CA ARG A 246 -69.92 -31.82 15.57
C ARG A 246 -70.84 -30.93 14.74
N PHE A 247 -72.08 -30.85 15.18
CA PHE A 247 -73.14 -30.08 14.54
C PHE A 247 -73.89 -29.25 15.57
N GLU A 248 -74.33 -28.06 15.19
CA GLU A 248 -75.10 -27.17 16.05
C GLU A 248 -76.56 -27.06 15.58
N THR A 249 -77.49 -26.92 16.52
CA THR A 249 -78.91 -26.68 16.21
C THR A 249 -79.13 -25.27 15.67
N SER A 250 -79.81 -25.14 14.52
CA SER A 250 -80.05 -23.85 13.88
C SER A 250 -81.06 -22.96 14.61
N ARG A 251 -81.92 -23.55 15.47
CA ARG A 251 -82.98 -22.86 16.21
C ARG A 251 -83.22 -23.49 17.57
N SER A 252 -83.83 -22.72 18.48
CA SER A 252 -84.32 -23.23 19.76
C SER A 252 -85.57 -24.09 19.55
N VAL A 253 -85.66 -25.19 20.30
CA VAL A 253 -86.72 -26.19 20.14
C VAL A 253 -87.23 -26.61 21.51
N GLN A 254 -88.54 -26.61 21.67
CA GLN A 254 -89.22 -27.12 22.87
C GLN A 254 -89.71 -28.54 22.61
N LEU A 255 -89.22 -29.51 23.38
CA LEU A 255 -89.73 -30.87 23.38
C LEU A 255 -90.85 -30.97 24.40
N SER A 256 -92.00 -31.48 23.96
CA SER A 256 -93.16 -31.75 24.81
C SER A 256 -92.82 -32.73 25.94
N ALA A 257 -93.51 -32.57 27.07
CA ALA A 257 -93.40 -33.51 28.18
C ALA A 257 -93.95 -34.90 27.81
N GLY A 258 -93.22 -35.95 28.17
CA GLY A 258 -93.60 -37.34 27.99
C GLY A 258 -92.51 -38.15 27.29
N ALA A 259 -92.17 -39.32 27.85
CA ALA A 259 -91.20 -40.22 27.26
C ALA A 259 -91.64 -40.67 25.86
N GLY A 260 -90.72 -40.56 24.89
CA GLY A 260 -90.95 -40.93 23.49
C GLY A 260 -91.54 -39.82 22.62
N GLN A 261 -91.75 -38.61 23.13
CA GLN A 261 -92.10 -37.45 22.29
C GLN A 261 -90.92 -37.05 21.42
N THR A 262 -91.17 -36.83 20.12
CA THR A 262 -90.13 -36.52 19.13
C THR A 262 -90.33 -35.13 18.49
N VAL A 263 -89.22 -34.46 18.15
CA VAL A 263 -89.22 -33.23 17.35
C VAL A 263 -88.05 -33.24 16.37
N ASP A 264 -88.30 -32.81 15.14
CA ASP A 264 -87.28 -32.64 14.10
C ASP A 264 -86.68 -31.23 14.10
N VAL A 265 -85.35 -31.19 14.01
CA VAL A 265 -84.54 -29.97 14.13
C VAL A 265 -83.46 -29.96 13.07
N GLU A 266 -83.35 -28.84 12.35
CA GLU A 266 -82.25 -28.62 11.42
C GLU A 266 -80.95 -28.34 12.17
N VAL A 267 -79.87 -28.96 11.70
CA VAL A 267 -78.52 -28.80 12.22
C VAL A 267 -77.55 -28.44 11.11
N GLN A 268 -76.48 -27.73 11.50
CA GLN A 268 -75.37 -27.38 10.61
C GLN A 268 -74.05 -27.83 11.23
N ALA A 269 -73.11 -28.30 10.41
CA ALA A 269 -71.78 -28.67 10.86
C ALA A 269 -71.03 -27.46 11.44
N LEU A 270 -70.33 -27.67 12.55
CA LEU A 270 -69.47 -26.63 13.13
C LEU A 270 -68.27 -26.33 12.22
N ALA A 271 -67.62 -27.38 11.71
CA ALA A 271 -66.57 -27.29 10.72
C ALA A 271 -67.14 -27.39 9.30
N GLY A 272 -66.53 -26.67 8.36
CA GLY A 272 -66.79 -26.88 6.94
C GLY A 272 -66.23 -28.23 6.47
N GLY A 273 -66.50 -28.56 5.21
CA GLY A 273 -65.83 -29.65 4.51
C GLY A 273 -66.69 -30.88 4.28
N SER A 274 -66.20 -31.76 3.42
CA SER A 274 -66.91 -33.00 3.06
C SER A 274 -67.01 -33.99 4.22
N ALA A 275 -66.14 -33.88 5.23
CA ALA A 275 -66.16 -34.69 6.45
C ALA A 275 -67.47 -34.53 7.25
N GLY A 276 -68.14 -33.38 7.14
CA GLY A 276 -69.44 -33.17 7.79
C GLY A 276 -70.60 -33.93 7.14
N ASN A 277 -70.42 -34.52 5.95
CA ASN A 277 -71.44 -35.32 5.28
C ASN A 277 -71.48 -36.72 5.89
N VAL A 278 -72.34 -36.89 6.90
CA VAL A 278 -72.46 -38.13 7.65
C VAL A 278 -73.64 -38.97 7.16
N ALA A 279 -73.52 -40.29 7.22
CA ALA A 279 -74.60 -41.20 6.82
C ALA A 279 -75.79 -41.13 7.79
N ALA A 280 -76.95 -41.64 7.37
CA ALA A 280 -78.10 -41.81 8.25
C ALA A 280 -77.72 -42.63 9.50
N GLU A 281 -78.36 -42.32 10.63
CA GLU A 281 -78.20 -43.01 11.92
C GLU A 281 -76.76 -43.02 12.48
N THR A 282 -75.99 -41.96 12.25
CA THR A 282 -74.61 -41.82 12.76
C THR A 282 -74.46 -40.78 13.87
N VAL A 283 -75.30 -39.74 13.87
CA VAL A 283 -75.35 -38.70 14.90
C VAL A 283 -76.21 -39.22 16.04
N LYS A 284 -75.58 -39.49 17.19
CA LYS A 284 -76.24 -40.16 18.33
C LYS A 284 -75.92 -39.54 19.68
N ALA A 285 -74.92 -38.67 19.76
CA ALA A 285 -74.52 -38.02 21.00
C ALA A 285 -75.00 -36.57 21.02
N MET A 286 -75.41 -36.10 22.19
CA MET A 286 -75.57 -34.68 22.47
C MET A 286 -74.55 -34.26 23.53
N GLU A 287 -73.87 -33.15 23.30
CA GLU A 287 -72.94 -32.58 24.27
C GLU A 287 -73.70 -31.77 25.33
N GLY A 288 -73.23 -31.85 26.59
CA GLY A 288 -73.75 -31.05 27.70
C GLY A 288 -74.80 -31.74 28.57
N SER A 289 -75.52 -30.93 29.36
CA SER A 289 -76.41 -31.43 30.44
C SER A 289 -77.66 -32.15 29.94
N PHE A 290 -78.03 -31.96 28.67
CA PHE A 290 -79.22 -32.59 28.10
C PHE A 290 -78.95 -34.01 27.58
N GLY A 291 -77.69 -34.41 27.38
CA GLY A 291 -77.31 -35.73 26.85
C GLY A 291 -77.95 -36.96 27.51
N PRO A 292 -78.14 -37.04 28.85
CA PRO A 292 -78.81 -38.19 29.48
C PRO A 292 -80.35 -38.16 29.37
N ASP A 293 -80.94 -37.01 29.07
CA ASP A 293 -82.39 -36.79 29.11
C ASP A 293 -83.06 -36.95 27.73
N LEU A 294 -82.28 -37.13 26.67
CA LEU A 294 -82.77 -37.25 25.29
C LEU A 294 -81.93 -38.20 24.44
N VAL A 295 -82.54 -38.70 23.37
CA VAL A 295 -81.88 -39.47 22.32
C VAL A 295 -81.85 -38.64 21.05
N VAL A 296 -80.68 -38.58 20.41
CA VAL A 296 -80.49 -37.96 19.09
C VAL A 296 -80.36 -39.06 18.04
N THR A 297 -81.07 -38.90 16.93
CA THR A 297 -80.89 -39.74 15.75
C THR A 297 -81.01 -38.84 14.51
N ASN A 298 -80.19 -39.05 13.48
CA ASN A 298 -80.43 -38.45 12.16
C ASN A 298 -81.11 -39.48 11.24
N PRO A 299 -82.40 -39.32 10.89
CA PRO A 299 -83.10 -40.27 10.02
C PRO A 299 -82.52 -40.30 8.60
N GLU A 300 -82.04 -39.15 8.11
CA GLU A 300 -81.44 -38.99 6.79
C GLU A 300 -79.95 -38.63 6.88
N ALA A 301 -79.21 -38.89 5.81
CA ALA A 301 -77.80 -38.50 5.70
C ALA A 301 -77.67 -36.97 5.59
N PHE A 302 -76.60 -36.43 6.17
CA PHE A 302 -76.29 -35.01 6.01
C PHE A 302 -75.53 -34.77 4.72
N SER A 303 -75.75 -33.59 4.12
CA SER A 303 -75.19 -33.25 2.83
C SER A 303 -74.85 -31.76 2.73
N GLY A 304 -74.25 -31.34 1.61
CA GLY A 304 -73.89 -29.94 1.36
C GLY A 304 -72.49 -29.55 1.82
N GLY A 305 -71.80 -30.40 2.61
CA GLY A 305 -70.39 -30.22 2.94
C GLY A 305 -69.51 -30.42 1.71
N SER A 306 -68.60 -29.49 1.43
CA SER A 306 -67.64 -29.63 0.32
C SER A 306 -66.28 -29.05 0.68
N ASP A 307 -65.23 -29.62 0.10
CA ASP A 307 -63.88 -29.08 0.18
C ASP A 307 -63.49 -28.38 -1.12
N LEU A 308 -62.64 -27.35 -1.02
CA LEU A 308 -62.08 -26.63 -2.15
C LEU A 308 -60.61 -27.01 -2.32
N ASN A 309 -60.26 -27.45 -3.53
CA ASN A 309 -58.88 -27.74 -3.89
C ASN A 309 -58.17 -26.44 -4.29
N VAL A 310 -57.20 -26.02 -3.48
CA VAL A 310 -56.38 -24.82 -3.71
C VAL A 310 -54.92 -25.20 -3.91
N PRO A 311 -54.12 -24.39 -4.65
CA PRO A 311 -52.68 -24.57 -4.72
C PRO A 311 -52.05 -24.56 -3.32
N SER A 312 -51.02 -25.39 -3.14
CA SER A 312 -50.29 -25.49 -1.88
C SER A 312 -48.82 -25.77 -2.12
N VAL A 313 -48.01 -25.43 -1.12
CA VAL A 313 -46.57 -25.64 -1.16
C VAL A 313 -46.28 -27.15 -1.09
N ALA A 314 -45.74 -27.72 -2.18
CA ALA A 314 -45.27 -29.09 -2.19
C ALA A 314 -43.83 -29.20 -1.65
N GLN A 315 -43.48 -30.33 -1.05
CA GLN A 315 -42.10 -30.60 -0.58
C GLN A 315 -41.08 -30.47 -1.72
N SER A 316 -41.44 -30.92 -2.92
CA SER A 316 -40.59 -30.82 -4.11
C SER A 316 -40.32 -29.38 -4.56
N ASP A 317 -41.28 -28.47 -4.34
CA ASP A 317 -41.11 -27.05 -4.66
C ASP A 317 -40.10 -26.43 -3.71
N TYR A 318 -40.25 -26.69 -2.41
CA TYR A 318 -39.30 -26.28 -1.38
C TYR A 318 -37.88 -26.82 -1.66
N ASP A 319 -37.72 -28.12 -1.90
CA ASP A 319 -36.40 -28.72 -2.17
C ASP A 319 -35.74 -28.17 -3.44
N ARG A 320 -36.54 -27.77 -4.43
CA ARG A 320 -36.06 -27.14 -5.66
C ARG A 320 -35.58 -25.71 -5.39
N LEU A 321 -36.41 -24.89 -4.74
CA LEU A 321 -36.07 -23.51 -4.42
C LEU A 321 -34.86 -23.43 -3.49
N ARG A 322 -34.82 -24.28 -2.45
CA ARG A 322 -33.70 -24.34 -1.50
C ARG A 322 -32.38 -24.70 -2.19
N ARG A 323 -32.36 -25.69 -3.08
CA ARG A 323 -31.13 -26.04 -3.83
C ARG A 323 -30.66 -24.90 -4.73
N GLN A 324 -31.57 -24.19 -5.38
CA GLN A 324 -31.23 -23.04 -6.22
C GLN A 324 -30.63 -21.91 -5.38
N LEU A 325 -31.30 -21.52 -4.30
CA LEU A 325 -30.85 -20.44 -3.42
C LEU A 325 -29.55 -20.80 -2.69
N MET A 326 -29.32 -22.06 -2.32
CA MET A 326 -28.06 -22.51 -1.71
C MET A 326 -26.87 -22.34 -2.67
N ALA A 327 -27.06 -22.61 -3.97
CA ALA A 327 -26.02 -22.39 -4.96
C ALA A 327 -25.71 -20.90 -5.15
N GLU A 328 -26.75 -20.06 -5.16
CA GLU A 328 -26.63 -18.60 -5.24
C GLU A 328 -25.95 -18.01 -4.02
N LEU A 329 -26.35 -18.45 -2.82
CA LEU A 329 -25.78 -18.05 -1.54
C LEU A 329 -24.28 -18.37 -1.48
N LYS A 330 -23.85 -19.56 -1.96
CA LYS A 330 -22.43 -19.93 -2.07
C LYS A 330 -21.67 -19.03 -3.05
N ALA A 331 -22.25 -18.73 -4.21
CA ALA A 331 -21.61 -17.88 -5.22
C ALA A 331 -21.43 -16.43 -4.74
N ASN A 332 -22.45 -15.89 -4.05
CA ASN A 332 -22.40 -14.56 -3.44
C ASN A 332 -21.36 -14.52 -2.30
N ALA A 333 -21.31 -15.55 -1.45
CA ALA A 333 -20.31 -15.63 -0.38
C ALA A 333 -18.87 -15.65 -0.91
N GLN A 334 -18.61 -16.38 -2.00
CA GLN A 334 -17.31 -16.36 -2.66
C GLN A 334 -16.96 -14.95 -3.15
N THR A 335 -17.90 -14.29 -3.82
CA THR A 335 -17.70 -12.95 -4.39
C THR A 335 -17.44 -11.90 -3.29
N ASP A 336 -18.21 -11.95 -2.21
CA ASP A 336 -18.06 -11.03 -1.07
C ASP A 336 -16.73 -11.23 -0.35
N LEU A 337 -16.30 -12.50 -0.16
CA LEU A 337 -15.00 -12.82 0.42
C LEU A 337 -13.85 -12.32 -0.46
N GLU A 338 -13.89 -12.59 -1.76
CA GLU A 338 -12.89 -12.10 -2.73
C GLU A 338 -12.79 -10.57 -2.72
N PHE A 339 -13.94 -9.87 -2.66
CA PHE A 339 -13.97 -8.42 -2.54
C PHE A 339 -13.40 -7.91 -1.22
N SER A 340 -13.72 -8.57 -0.10
CA SER A 340 -13.25 -8.18 1.24
C SER A 340 -11.74 -8.37 1.44
N LEU A 341 -11.15 -9.37 0.80
CA LEU A 341 -9.73 -9.71 0.90
C LEU A 341 -8.83 -8.74 0.11
N GLY A 342 -9.36 -8.10 -0.93
CA GLY A 342 -8.59 -7.22 -1.82
C GLY A 342 -7.50 -7.96 -2.59
N GLY A 343 -6.59 -7.21 -3.23
CA GLY A 343 -5.55 -7.79 -4.11
C GLY A 343 -4.34 -8.43 -3.39
N GLY A 344 -4.28 -8.39 -2.06
CA GLY A 344 -3.14 -8.90 -1.30
C GLY A 344 -3.25 -10.38 -0.92
N LYS A 345 -4.47 -10.89 -0.78
CA LYS A 345 -4.74 -12.25 -0.31
C LYS A 345 -5.54 -13.00 -1.35
N ASN A 346 -5.23 -14.28 -1.51
CA ASN A 346 -5.96 -15.18 -2.38
C ASN A 346 -6.89 -16.06 -1.54
N LEU A 347 -8.17 -16.06 -1.90
CA LEU A 347 -9.16 -16.97 -1.32
C LEU A 347 -8.91 -18.39 -1.82
N LEU A 348 -8.88 -19.36 -0.90
CA LEU A 348 -8.85 -20.78 -1.23
C LEU A 348 -10.30 -21.24 -1.47
N THR A 349 -10.80 -21.07 -2.69
CA THR A 349 -12.22 -21.27 -3.05
C THR A 349 -12.75 -22.68 -2.76
N ASP A 350 -11.90 -23.71 -2.88
CA ASP A 350 -12.26 -25.11 -2.57
C ASP A 350 -12.48 -25.35 -1.06
N THR A 351 -12.07 -24.41 -0.20
CA THR A 351 -12.23 -24.48 1.26
C THR A 351 -13.51 -23.80 1.74
N LEU A 352 -14.24 -23.15 0.83
CA LEU A 352 -15.49 -22.47 1.13
C LEU A 352 -16.52 -23.49 1.62
N SER A 353 -16.84 -23.38 2.91
CA SER A 353 -17.74 -24.25 3.64
C SER A 353 -18.77 -23.41 4.36
N MET A 354 -19.96 -23.98 4.55
CA MET A 354 -21.02 -23.33 5.29
C MET A 354 -20.70 -23.42 6.78
N GLY A 355 -20.77 -22.28 7.46
CA GLY A 355 -20.56 -22.17 8.90
C GLY A 355 -21.73 -22.75 9.70
N ASN A 356 -21.69 -22.55 11.01
CA ASN A 356 -22.67 -23.14 11.94
C ASN A 356 -24.00 -22.37 12.03
N HIS A 357 -24.08 -21.18 11.43
CA HIS A 357 -25.24 -20.30 11.54
C HIS A 357 -26.00 -20.24 10.21
N ILE A 358 -27.18 -20.86 10.19
CA ILE A 358 -28.12 -20.83 9.06
C ILE A 358 -29.49 -20.42 9.60
N GLU A 359 -30.02 -19.33 9.08
CA GLU A 359 -31.38 -18.85 9.29
C GLU A 359 -32.19 -19.12 8.02
N GLU A 360 -33.31 -19.82 8.16
CA GLU A 360 -34.17 -20.21 7.05
C GLU A 360 -35.61 -19.84 7.39
N THR A 361 -36.22 -19.00 6.56
CA THR A 361 -37.63 -18.57 6.72
C THR A 361 -38.41 -18.92 5.47
N VAL A 362 -39.43 -19.77 5.65
CA VAL A 362 -40.31 -20.25 4.59
C VAL A 362 -41.69 -19.61 4.75
N SER A 363 -42.27 -19.10 3.67
CA SER A 363 -43.62 -18.55 3.69
C SER A 363 -44.32 -18.77 2.34
N PRO A 364 -45.51 -19.40 2.29
CA PRO A 364 -46.18 -20.17 3.35
C PRO A 364 -45.44 -21.48 3.72
N GLU A 365 -45.81 -22.12 4.83
CA GLU A 365 -45.24 -23.42 5.24
C GLU A 365 -45.57 -24.54 4.24
N VAL A 366 -44.76 -25.59 4.20
CA VAL A 366 -45.02 -26.77 3.36
C VAL A 366 -46.36 -27.40 3.72
N GLY A 367 -47.20 -27.66 2.71
CA GLY A 367 -48.56 -28.16 2.87
C GLY A 367 -49.61 -27.08 3.11
N SER A 368 -49.21 -25.83 3.38
CA SER A 368 -50.15 -24.72 3.53
C SER A 368 -50.66 -24.21 2.17
N PRO A 369 -51.90 -23.69 2.13
CA PRO A 369 -52.45 -23.03 0.94
C PRO A 369 -51.60 -21.82 0.51
N GLY A 370 -51.33 -21.71 -0.79
CA GLY A 370 -50.61 -20.57 -1.35
C GLY A 370 -50.22 -20.79 -2.81
N ASP A 371 -50.29 -19.72 -3.60
CA ASP A 371 -49.94 -19.74 -5.03
C ASP A 371 -48.43 -19.64 -5.26
N THR A 372 -47.72 -18.99 -4.35
CA THR A 372 -46.27 -18.77 -4.42
C THR A 372 -45.59 -19.17 -3.12
N LEU A 373 -44.46 -19.86 -3.26
CA LEU A 373 -43.55 -20.17 -2.17
C LEU A 373 -42.42 -19.12 -2.16
N THR A 374 -42.21 -18.47 -1.02
CA THR A 374 -41.07 -17.58 -0.77
C THR A 374 -40.13 -18.23 0.25
N LEU A 375 -38.83 -18.19 -0.04
CA LEU A 375 -37.78 -18.71 0.83
C LEU A 375 -36.70 -17.64 1.02
N ASN A 376 -36.43 -17.29 2.27
CA ASN A 376 -35.31 -16.44 2.66
C ASN A 376 -34.27 -17.32 3.35
N LEU A 377 -33.03 -17.28 2.84
CA LEU A 377 -31.90 -18.01 3.38
C LEU A 377 -30.81 -17.03 3.75
N ARG A 378 -30.33 -17.15 4.98
CA ARG A 378 -29.18 -16.41 5.47
C ARG A 378 -28.22 -17.39 6.11
N ALA A 379 -26.97 -17.41 5.67
CA ALA A 379 -25.96 -18.26 6.30
C ALA A 379 -24.60 -17.59 6.36
N GLU A 380 -23.82 -18.01 7.35
CA GLU A 380 -22.40 -17.74 7.43
C GLU A 380 -21.63 -18.74 6.55
N PHE A 381 -20.60 -18.26 5.85
CA PHE A 381 -19.62 -19.10 5.17
C PHE A 381 -18.23 -18.82 5.69
N ASP A 382 -17.47 -19.90 5.88
CA ASP A 382 -16.08 -19.90 6.29
C ASP A 382 -15.21 -20.37 5.12
N ALA A 383 -14.08 -19.71 4.94
CA ALA A 383 -13.04 -20.12 4.00
C ALA A 383 -11.65 -19.80 4.56
N LEU A 384 -10.63 -20.33 3.91
CA LEU A 384 -9.24 -20.00 4.18
C LEU A 384 -8.70 -19.07 3.10
N ALA A 385 -7.89 -18.10 3.51
CA ALA A 385 -7.19 -17.18 2.62
C ALA A 385 -5.68 -17.25 2.89
N VAL A 386 -4.88 -17.07 1.84
CA VAL A 386 -3.41 -17.06 1.93
C VAL A 386 -2.87 -15.75 1.38
N ASP A 387 -1.80 -15.23 1.99
CA ASP A 387 -1.13 -14.03 1.48
C ASP A 387 -0.36 -14.37 0.20
N SER A 388 -0.58 -13.58 -0.86
CA SER A 388 0.11 -13.76 -2.13
C SER A 388 1.63 -13.62 -2.00
N GLN A 389 2.10 -12.76 -1.09
CA GLN A 389 3.52 -12.56 -0.83
C GLN A 389 4.13 -13.77 -0.13
N ASP A 390 3.39 -14.47 0.73
CA ASP A 390 3.86 -15.67 1.41
C ASP A 390 4.10 -16.80 0.41
N VAL A 391 3.14 -17.01 -0.49
CA VAL A 391 3.27 -17.98 -1.59
C VAL A 391 4.45 -17.61 -2.48
N GLN A 392 4.58 -16.34 -2.86
CA GLN A 392 5.70 -15.88 -3.69
C GLN A 392 7.06 -16.13 -3.01
N ARG A 393 7.19 -15.85 -1.70
CA ARG A 393 8.44 -16.07 -0.95
C ARG A 393 8.85 -17.54 -0.95
N VAL A 394 7.90 -18.44 -0.73
CA VAL A 394 8.15 -19.90 -0.73
C VAL A 394 8.56 -20.38 -2.12
N VAL A 395 7.85 -19.94 -3.16
CA VAL A 395 8.11 -20.31 -4.55
C VAL A 395 9.47 -19.80 -5.03
N VAL A 396 9.81 -18.54 -4.73
CA VAL A 396 11.12 -17.96 -5.09
C VAL A 396 12.26 -18.71 -4.40
N ALA A 397 12.13 -19.03 -3.11
CA ALA A 397 13.14 -19.80 -2.39
C ALA A 397 13.37 -21.19 -3.02
N ALA A 398 12.30 -21.85 -3.46
CA ALA A 398 12.41 -23.15 -4.13
C ALA A 398 13.02 -23.03 -5.54
N LEU A 399 12.68 -21.98 -6.30
CA LEU A 399 13.31 -21.68 -7.60
C LEU A 399 14.80 -21.34 -7.46
N ASP A 400 15.18 -20.62 -6.41
CA ASP A 400 16.58 -20.29 -6.11
C ASP A 400 17.39 -21.53 -5.72
N ALA A 401 16.81 -22.43 -4.94
CA ALA A 401 17.43 -23.71 -4.60
C ALA A 401 17.66 -24.62 -5.82
N SER A 402 16.87 -24.45 -6.88
CA SER A 402 16.97 -25.19 -8.14
C SER A 402 17.69 -24.43 -9.25
N LEU A 403 18.29 -23.27 -8.94
CA LEU A 403 18.99 -22.45 -9.92
C LEU A 403 20.25 -23.17 -10.44
N PRO A 404 20.40 -23.35 -11.77
CA PRO A 404 21.60 -23.95 -12.33
C PRO A 404 22.85 -23.13 -12.01
N ALA A 405 23.98 -23.81 -11.81
CA ALA A 405 25.25 -23.14 -11.53
C ALA A 405 25.67 -22.21 -12.68
N GLY A 406 26.10 -20.99 -12.35
CA GLY A 406 26.50 -20.00 -13.35
C GLY A 406 25.33 -19.31 -14.05
N GLN A 407 24.15 -19.29 -13.44
CA GLN A 407 23.01 -18.51 -13.88
C GLN A 407 22.57 -17.50 -12.81
N LEU A 408 21.91 -16.43 -13.24
CA LEU A 408 21.25 -15.44 -12.39
C LEU A 408 19.75 -15.43 -12.71
N ALA A 409 18.92 -15.34 -11.67
CA ALA A 409 17.48 -15.22 -11.81
C ALA A 409 17.09 -13.82 -12.32
N MET A 410 16.05 -13.74 -13.15
CA MET A 410 15.39 -12.48 -13.52
C MET A 410 14.06 -12.34 -12.76
N PRO A 411 14.01 -11.62 -11.62
CA PRO A 411 12.83 -11.57 -10.76
C PRO A 411 11.59 -10.97 -11.46
N SER A 412 11.79 -10.06 -12.41
CA SER A 412 10.72 -9.39 -13.17
C SER A 412 9.94 -10.32 -14.10
N SER A 413 10.48 -11.51 -14.39
CA SER A 413 9.86 -12.50 -15.28
C SER A 413 9.06 -13.58 -14.55
N LEU A 414 8.95 -13.49 -13.22
CA LEU A 414 8.27 -14.49 -12.40
C LEU A 414 6.77 -14.51 -12.69
N SER A 415 6.27 -15.68 -13.07
CA SER A 415 4.85 -15.98 -13.18
C SER A 415 4.53 -17.21 -12.34
N ILE A 416 3.45 -17.14 -11.57
CA ILE A 416 3.00 -18.21 -10.68
C ILE A 416 1.58 -18.57 -11.08
N THR A 417 1.36 -19.81 -11.52
CA THR A 417 0.04 -20.31 -11.89
C THR A 417 -0.35 -21.51 -11.01
N PRO A 418 -1.53 -21.50 -10.37
CA PRO A 418 -2.06 -22.69 -9.71
C PRO A 418 -2.54 -23.68 -10.77
N GLU A 419 -2.13 -24.95 -10.66
CA GLU A 419 -2.43 -25.99 -11.67
C GLU A 419 -3.55 -26.94 -11.23
N SER A 420 -3.62 -27.29 -9.95
CA SER A 420 -4.53 -28.32 -9.45
C SER A 420 -5.63 -27.77 -8.56
N ARG A 421 -6.74 -28.53 -8.49
CA ARG A 421 -7.75 -28.37 -7.45
C ARG A 421 -7.11 -28.63 -6.10
N MET A 422 -7.51 -27.85 -5.11
CA MET A 422 -6.96 -27.93 -3.78
C MET A 422 -7.50 -29.20 -3.11
N THR A 423 -6.62 -29.97 -2.49
CA THR A 423 -6.99 -31.19 -1.76
C THR A 423 -6.75 -30.98 -0.27
N GLN A 424 -7.72 -31.42 0.54
CA GLN A 424 -7.57 -31.42 1.97
C GLN A 424 -6.73 -32.63 2.39
N SER A 425 -5.62 -32.36 3.08
CA SER A 425 -4.73 -33.36 3.66
C SER A 425 -5.28 -33.87 4.99
N VAL A 426 -4.81 -35.05 5.41
CA VAL A 426 -5.26 -35.79 6.60
C VAL A 426 -5.12 -34.98 7.91
N GLU A 427 -4.25 -33.96 7.92
CA GLU A 427 -3.97 -33.10 9.07
C GLU A 427 -4.74 -31.77 9.07
N GLY A 428 -5.77 -31.60 8.23
CA GLY A 428 -6.53 -30.34 8.14
C GLY A 428 -5.80 -29.21 7.40
N ARG A 429 -4.68 -29.53 6.74
CA ARG A 429 -3.97 -28.64 5.81
C ARG A 429 -4.58 -28.74 4.42
N ILE A 430 -4.49 -27.66 3.65
CA ILE A 430 -4.89 -27.67 2.23
C ILE A 430 -3.64 -27.68 1.37
N GLU A 431 -3.59 -28.60 0.42
CA GLU A 431 -2.46 -28.78 -0.48
C GLU A 431 -2.89 -28.48 -1.91
N TRP A 432 -2.08 -27.72 -2.65
CA TRP A 432 -2.27 -27.49 -4.08
C TRP A 432 -0.92 -27.42 -4.79
N THR A 433 -0.94 -27.72 -6.09
CA THR A 433 0.24 -27.69 -6.93
C THR A 433 0.35 -26.32 -7.59
N VAL A 434 1.51 -25.71 -7.46
CA VAL A 434 1.86 -24.44 -8.07
C VAL A 434 2.94 -24.68 -9.12
N ASN A 435 2.68 -24.17 -10.33
CA ASN A 435 3.68 -24.07 -11.38
C ASN A 435 4.24 -22.66 -11.39
N ALA A 436 5.53 -22.58 -11.11
CA ALA A 436 6.26 -21.34 -11.16
C ALA A 436 7.16 -21.33 -12.39
N HIS A 437 7.17 -20.21 -13.09
CA HIS A 437 7.98 -19.99 -14.26
C HIS A 437 8.74 -18.67 -14.10
N ARG A 438 10.04 -18.69 -14.36
CA ARG A 438 10.85 -17.49 -14.46
C ARG A 438 11.94 -17.67 -15.51
N LYS A 439 12.46 -16.57 -16.01
CA LYS A 439 13.62 -16.55 -16.87
C LYS A 439 14.91 -16.42 -16.05
N THR A 440 15.96 -16.99 -16.60
CA THR A 440 17.32 -16.95 -16.07
C THR A 440 18.26 -16.50 -17.17
N ILE A 441 19.34 -15.83 -16.77
CA ILE A 441 20.42 -15.43 -17.67
C ILE A 441 21.71 -16.05 -17.19
N SER A 442 22.70 -16.17 -18.08
CA SER A 442 24.03 -16.61 -17.66
C SER A 442 24.62 -15.59 -16.67
N ASP A 443 25.27 -16.07 -15.62
CA ASP A 443 26.06 -15.23 -14.73
C ASP A 443 27.25 -14.68 -15.52
N LEU A 444 27.34 -13.35 -15.59
CA LEU A 444 28.34 -12.63 -16.35
C LEU A 444 29.28 -11.93 -15.39
N PRO A 445 30.24 -12.64 -14.77
CA PRO A 445 31.17 -12.03 -13.83
C PRO A 445 31.98 -10.95 -14.54
N ARG A 446 31.96 -9.75 -13.96
CA ARG A 446 32.60 -8.54 -14.51
C ARG A 446 34.06 -8.76 -14.91
N GLU A 447 34.77 -9.62 -14.19
CA GLU A 447 36.18 -9.92 -14.44
C GLU A 447 36.41 -10.61 -15.80
N ILE A 448 35.52 -11.53 -16.20
CA ILE A 448 35.59 -12.23 -17.48
C ILE A 448 35.26 -11.24 -18.61
N LEU A 449 34.20 -10.44 -18.42
CA LEU A 449 33.81 -9.40 -19.37
C LEU A 449 34.93 -8.37 -19.61
N LEU A 450 35.58 -7.91 -18.54
CA LEU A 450 36.70 -6.97 -18.65
C LEU A 450 37.87 -7.56 -19.43
N LYS A 451 38.29 -8.80 -19.13
CA LYS A 451 39.37 -9.46 -19.85
C LYS A 451 39.09 -9.62 -21.35
N ALA A 452 37.83 -9.82 -21.72
CA ALA A 452 37.42 -9.95 -23.12
C ALA A 452 37.54 -8.64 -23.92
N VAL A 453 37.46 -7.49 -23.25
CA VAL A 453 37.24 -6.17 -23.87
C VAL A 453 38.42 -5.19 -23.70
N LEU A 454 39.17 -5.27 -22.60
CA LEU A 454 40.23 -4.32 -22.23
C LEU A 454 41.26 -4.07 -23.34
N GLY A 455 41.46 -2.80 -23.71
CA GLY A 455 42.49 -2.37 -24.67
C GLY A 455 42.32 -2.89 -26.11
N ARG A 456 41.19 -3.53 -26.44
CA ARG A 456 40.93 -4.07 -27.78
C ARG A 456 40.22 -3.04 -28.67
N ARG A 457 40.16 -3.30 -29.97
CA ARG A 457 39.27 -2.54 -30.87
C ARG A 457 37.82 -2.98 -30.67
N PRO A 458 36.82 -2.10 -30.87
CA PRO A 458 35.40 -2.43 -30.73
C PRO A 458 35.00 -3.73 -31.46
N ASP A 459 35.34 -3.86 -32.74
CA ASP A 459 35.00 -5.06 -33.53
C ASP A 459 35.64 -6.36 -33.03
N ALA A 460 36.81 -6.25 -32.38
CA ALA A 460 37.50 -7.39 -31.79
C ALA A 460 36.90 -7.73 -30.40
N ALA A 461 36.46 -6.72 -29.66
CA ALA A 461 35.75 -6.90 -28.39
C ALA A 461 34.38 -7.55 -28.61
N VAL A 462 33.62 -7.12 -29.62
CA VAL A 462 32.32 -7.73 -30.00
C VAL A 462 32.49 -9.22 -30.33
N ARG A 463 33.50 -9.56 -31.15
CA ARG A 463 33.79 -10.95 -31.52
C ARG A 463 34.16 -11.83 -30.32
N ASN A 464 35.07 -11.37 -29.47
CA ASN A 464 35.44 -12.12 -28.26
C ASN A 464 34.26 -12.33 -27.31
N LEU A 465 33.44 -11.30 -27.12
CA LEU A 465 32.25 -11.43 -26.29
C LEU A 465 31.27 -12.46 -26.87
N GLY A 466 31.10 -12.51 -28.19
CA GLY A 466 30.29 -13.53 -28.86
C GLY A 466 30.87 -14.95 -28.85
N GLU A 467 32.19 -15.12 -28.72
CA GLU A 467 32.82 -16.44 -28.57
C GLU A 467 32.71 -16.98 -27.13
N ILE A 468 32.80 -16.09 -26.13
CA ILE A 468 32.79 -16.46 -24.71
C ILE A 468 31.35 -16.60 -24.19
N LEU A 469 30.41 -15.83 -24.73
CA LEU A 469 29.04 -15.73 -24.25
C LEU A 469 28.04 -16.16 -25.32
N LYS A 470 26.99 -16.87 -24.89
CA LYS A 470 25.80 -17.09 -25.71
C LYS A 470 24.92 -15.85 -25.61
N LEU A 471 24.98 -15.00 -26.63
CA LEU A 471 24.22 -13.76 -26.73
C LEU A 471 23.09 -13.90 -27.75
N GLU A 472 21.95 -13.28 -27.47
CA GLU A 472 20.81 -13.26 -28.38
C GLU A 472 21.05 -12.28 -29.53
N ASN A 473 21.64 -11.12 -29.21
CA ASN A 473 22.07 -10.10 -30.16
C ASN A 473 23.56 -9.78 -29.99
N PRO A 474 24.24 -9.30 -31.06
CA PRO A 474 25.63 -8.85 -30.94
C PRO A 474 25.73 -7.67 -29.96
N PRO A 475 26.76 -7.66 -29.08
CA PRO A 475 26.89 -6.64 -28.04
C PRO A 475 27.11 -5.25 -28.68
N GLN A 476 26.40 -4.25 -28.17
CA GLN A 476 26.52 -2.87 -28.64
C GLN A 476 27.57 -2.14 -27.80
N ILE A 477 28.54 -1.51 -28.47
CA ILE A 477 29.62 -0.78 -27.81
C ILE A 477 29.52 0.70 -28.17
N GLU A 478 29.26 1.53 -27.17
CA GLU A 478 29.28 2.98 -27.29
C GLU A 478 30.56 3.54 -26.65
N LEU A 479 31.42 4.18 -27.45
CA LEU A 479 32.65 4.81 -26.98
C LEU A 479 32.42 6.29 -26.62
N THR A 480 33.03 6.73 -25.53
CA THR A 480 33.03 8.12 -25.09
C THR A 480 34.47 8.60 -24.92
N PRO A 481 34.93 9.65 -25.62
CA PRO A 481 34.24 10.40 -26.68
C PRO A 481 34.02 9.57 -27.96
N SER A 482 33.03 9.94 -28.78
CA SER A 482 32.66 9.20 -30.01
C SER A 482 33.75 9.13 -31.08
N TRP A 483 34.74 10.03 -31.05
CA TRP A 483 35.89 10.02 -31.96
C TRP A 483 37.00 9.04 -31.54
N TRP A 484 36.84 8.36 -30.41
CA TRP A 484 37.82 7.40 -29.89
C TRP A 484 37.74 6.06 -30.60
N PHE A 485 38.87 5.34 -30.71
CA PHE A 485 38.98 4.15 -31.57
C PHE A 485 39.19 2.82 -30.83
N TRP A 486 39.59 2.85 -29.55
CA TRP A 486 40.04 1.67 -28.79
C TRP A 486 39.28 1.57 -27.47
N MET A 487 39.03 0.36 -26.97
CA MET A 487 38.45 0.19 -25.65
C MET A 487 39.38 0.76 -24.57
N PRO A 488 38.84 1.36 -23.49
CA PRO A 488 39.64 1.85 -22.38
C PRO A 488 40.54 0.73 -21.83
N SER A 489 41.78 1.07 -21.49
CA SER A 489 42.70 0.14 -20.80
C SER A 489 42.44 0.09 -19.29
N LEU A 490 41.64 1.02 -18.77
CA LEU A 490 41.24 1.10 -17.38
C LEU A 490 39.83 0.55 -17.19
N GLY A 491 39.71 -0.58 -16.51
CA GLY A 491 38.44 -1.29 -16.36
C GLY A 491 37.33 -0.50 -15.64
N PHE A 492 37.64 0.53 -14.84
CA PHE A 492 36.62 1.37 -14.20
C PHE A 492 35.93 2.34 -15.18
N ARG A 493 36.51 2.56 -16.36
CA ARG A 493 35.91 3.36 -17.44
C ARG A 493 35.00 2.54 -18.37
N ILE A 494 34.86 1.23 -18.11
CA ILE A 494 33.98 0.33 -18.86
C ILE A 494 32.77 0.02 -17.99
N GLN A 495 31.60 0.40 -18.50
CA GLN A 495 30.29 0.08 -17.91
C GLN A 495 29.65 -1.05 -18.73
N PHE A 496 29.07 -2.02 -18.02
CA PHE A 496 28.32 -3.12 -18.63
C PHE A 496 26.86 -2.95 -18.25
N GLU A 497 25.99 -2.90 -19.25
CA GLU A 497 24.54 -2.87 -19.10
C GLU A 497 23.98 -4.19 -19.64
N VAL A 498 23.26 -4.94 -18.80
CA VAL A 498 22.54 -6.14 -19.22
C VAL A 498 21.09 -5.72 -19.47
N GLN A 499 20.58 -5.99 -20.66
CA GLN A 499 19.20 -5.66 -21.05
C GLN A 499 18.23 -6.81 -20.83
#